data_AF-A0A7C5UXB3-F1
#
_entry.id   AF-A0A7C5UXB3-F1
#
_cell.length_a   1.000
_cell.length_b   1.000
_cell.length_c   1.000
_cell.angle_alpha   90.00
_cell.angle_beta   90.00
_cell.angle_gamma   90.00
#
_symmetry.space_group_name_H-M   'P 1'
#
loop_
_entity.id
_entity.type
_entity.pdbx_description
1 polymer ?
#
loop_
_entity_poly.entity_id
_entity_poly.type
_entity_poly.pdbx_seq_one_letter_code
_entity_poly.pdbx_strand_id
1 'polypeptide(L)'
;MEIVNKKENAIRKAAELMRSGGVMLADVCTVCGSPLFKMPSGEIICPVHGRVMLVKTEEEVAEASIIGVLTELEKSIANTLNNYLTKIKKGESSYDDARDIVYWLDAIERIERIKKALHKEESVKPSKESDVKEKP
;
A
#
# COMPACT_ATOMS: atom_id res chain seq x y z
N MET A 1 -38.52 -28.46 13.04
CA MET A 1 -37.60 -27.36 13.43
C MET A 1 -36.31 -28.05 13.85
N GLU A 2 -35.14 -27.84 13.27
CA GLU A 2 -34.59 -26.64 12.65
C GLU A 2 -33.60 -27.04 11.55
N ILE A 3 -33.83 -26.60 10.31
CA ILE A 3 -32.75 -26.51 9.32
C ILE A 3 -32.23 -25.08 9.49
N VAL A 4 -31.37 -24.86 10.49
CA VAL A 4 -30.73 -23.55 10.67
C VAL A 4 -29.78 -23.35 9.49
N ASN A 5 -30.28 -22.66 8.48
CA ASN A 5 -29.63 -22.49 7.20
C ASN A 5 -28.38 -21.62 7.41
N LYS A 6 -27.19 -22.13 7.06
CA LYS A 6 -25.90 -21.43 7.22
C LYS A 6 -25.90 -20.02 6.60
N LYS A 7 -26.74 -19.79 5.58
CA LYS A 7 -26.99 -18.49 4.95
C LYS A 7 -27.72 -17.49 5.86
N GLU A 8 -28.73 -17.91 6.63
CA GLU A 8 -29.45 -17.00 7.54
C GLU A 8 -28.55 -16.46 8.64
N ASN A 9 -27.66 -17.31 9.17
CA ASN A 9 -26.72 -16.87 10.20
C ASN A 9 -25.69 -15.87 9.67
N ALA A 10 -25.24 -16.02 8.42
CA ALA A 10 -24.37 -15.05 7.77
C ALA A 10 -25.07 -13.71 7.55
N ILE A 11 -26.34 -13.72 7.14
CA ILE A 11 -27.16 -12.51 6.96
C ILE A 11 -27.40 -11.80 8.30
N ARG A 12 -27.70 -12.54 9.37
CA ARG A 12 -27.88 -11.97 10.72
C ARG A 12 -26.60 -11.30 11.22
N LYS A 13 -25.45 -11.96 11.08
CA LYS A 13 -24.14 -11.39 11.46
C LYS A 13 -23.76 -10.18 10.61
N ALA A 14 -24.04 -10.20 9.31
CA ALA A 14 -23.83 -9.03 8.45
C ALA A 14 -24.69 -7.84 8.90
N ALA A 15 -25.95 -8.08 9.26
CA ALA A 15 -26.83 -7.04 9.80
C ALA A 15 -26.36 -6.52 11.17
N GLU A 16 -25.79 -7.37 12.02
CA GLU A 16 -25.15 -6.96 13.28
C GLU A 16 -23.93 -6.07 13.04
N LEU A 17 -23.07 -6.43 12.08
CA LEU A 17 -21.90 -5.64 11.71
C LEU A 17 -22.30 -4.26 11.15
N MET A 18 -23.38 -4.16 10.37
CA MET A 18 -23.91 -2.86 9.95
C MET A 18 -24.41 -2.02 11.13
N ARG A 19 -25.13 -2.65 12.07
CA ARG A 19 -25.66 -1.96 13.26
C ARG A 19 -24.57 -1.47 14.20
N SER A 20 -23.42 -2.16 14.27
CA SER A 20 -22.27 -1.75 15.06
C SER A 20 -21.39 -0.69 14.38
N GLY A 21 -21.83 -0.14 13.24
CA GLY A 21 -21.13 0.92 12.51
C GLY A 21 -20.11 0.39 11.50
N GLY A 22 -20.14 -0.92 11.18
CA GLY A 22 -19.32 -1.51 10.14
C GLY A 22 -19.80 -1.11 8.74
N VAL A 23 -18.88 -0.63 7.91
CA VAL A 23 -19.13 -0.28 6.51
C VAL A 23 -18.83 -1.48 5.63
N MET A 24 -19.78 -1.89 4.79
CA MET A 24 -19.55 -2.97 3.81
C MET A 24 -18.50 -2.51 2.78
N LEU A 25 -17.45 -3.30 2.61
CA LEU A 25 -16.42 -3.10 1.58
C LEU A 25 -16.85 -3.79 0.28
N ALA A 26 -16.32 -3.29 -0.85
CA ALA A 26 -16.48 -3.95 -2.15
C ALA A 26 -15.66 -5.25 -2.26
N ASP A 27 -14.70 -5.45 -1.36
CA ASP A 27 -13.89 -6.66 -1.28
C ASP A 27 -14.67 -7.84 -0.69
N VAL A 28 -14.42 -9.02 -1.25
CA VAL A 28 -15.02 -10.28 -0.80
C VAL A 28 -13.97 -11.16 -0.11
N CYS A 29 -14.40 -11.92 0.88
CA CYS A 29 -13.55 -12.90 1.54
C CYS A 29 -13.11 -13.99 0.56
N THR A 30 -11.81 -14.16 0.35
CA THR A 30 -11.23 -15.19 -0.54
C THR A 30 -11.57 -16.63 -0.13
N VAL A 31 -12.06 -16.85 1.10
CA VAL A 31 -12.41 -18.17 1.63
C VAL A 31 -13.91 -18.53 1.44
N CYS A 32 -14.82 -17.55 1.38
CA CYS A 32 -16.26 -17.82 1.24
C CYS A 32 -17.03 -16.92 0.28
N GLY A 33 -16.39 -15.93 -0.34
CA GLY A 33 -17.03 -14.96 -1.23
C GLY A 33 -18.03 -14.02 -0.54
N SER A 34 -18.06 -13.98 0.80
CA SER A 34 -18.94 -13.03 1.52
C SER A 34 -18.34 -11.63 1.53
N PRO A 35 -19.14 -10.57 1.39
CA PRO A 35 -18.68 -9.18 1.50
C PRO A 35 -18.01 -8.92 2.84
N LEU A 36 -16.88 -8.21 2.81
CA LEU A 36 -16.14 -7.82 4.00
C LEU A 36 -16.73 -6.54 4.61
N PHE A 37 -16.53 -6.35 5.91
CA PHE A 37 -16.99 -5.17 6.64
C PHE A 37 -15.81 -4.50 7.34
N LYS A 38 -15.68 -3.19 7.20
CA LYS A 38 -14.72 -2.37 7.92
C LYS A 38 -15.37 -1.78 9.16
N MET A 39 -14.89 -2.18 10.33
CA MET A 39 -15.33 -1.63 11.60
C MET A 39 -14.78 -0.21 11.82
N PRO A 40 -15.42 0.63 12.67
CA PRO A 40 -14.89 1.94 13.05
C PRO A 40 -13.49 1.88 13.70
N SER A 41 -13.14 0.74 14.31
CA SER A 41 -11.81 0.46 14.86
C SER A 41 -10.71 0.28 13.80
N GLY A 42 -11.08 0.16 12.51
CA GLY A 42 -10.18 -0.11 11.40
C GLY A 42 -9.98 -1.59 11.08
N GLU A 43 -10.65 -2.50 11.79
CA GLU A 43 -10.57 -3.94 11.52
C GLU A 43 -11.50 -4.37 10.37
N ILE A 44 -10.99 -5.24 9.49
CA ILE A 44 -11.78 -5.84 8.42
C ILE A 44 -12.29 -7.21 8.88
N ILE A 45 -13.60 -7.41 8.83
CA ILE A 45 -14.29 -8.59 9.36
C ILE A 45 -15.17 -9.21 8.27
N CYS A 46 -15.02 -10.52 8.06
CA CYS A 46 -15.94 -11.36 7.33
C CYS A 46 -17.05 -11.85 8.28
N PRO A 47 -18.35 -11.74 7.90
CA PRO A 47 -19.46 -12.21 8.73
C PRO A 47 -19.46 -13.72 8.98
N VAL A 48 -18.73 -14.48 8.15
CA VAL A 48 -18.63 -15.95 8.23
C VAL A 48 -17.38 -16.40 9.00
N HIS A 49 -16.22 -15.81 8.73
CA HIS A 49 -14.92 -16.27 9.23
C HIS A 49 -14.26 -15.37 10.27
N GLY A 50 -14.84 -14.20 10.57
CA GLY A 50 -14.26 -13.25 11.53
C GLY A 50 -13.21 -12.34 10.88
N ARG A 51 -12.20 -11.92 11.65
CA ARG A 51 -11.19 -10.94 11.20
C ARG A 51 -10.41 -11.47 9.99
N VAL A 52 -10.39 -10.71 8.89
CA VAL A 52 -9.66 -11.05 7.67
C VAL A 52 -8.64 -9.97 7.39
N MET A 53 -7.38 -10.36 7.18
CA MET A 53 -6.33 -9.48 6.70
C MET A 53 -6.44 -9.43 5.17
N LEU A 54 -6.71 -8.25 4.61
CA LEU A 54 -6.73 -8.07 3.16
C LEU A 54 -5.30 -8.23 2.63
N VAL A 55 -5.07 -9.22 1.76
CA VAL A 55 -3.79 -9.35 1.06
C VAL A 55 -3.83 -8.39 -0.12
N LYS A 56 -2.89 -7.45 -0.09
CA LYS A 56 -2.71 -6.34 -1.03
C LYS A 56 -2.56 -6.82 -2.48
N THR A 57 -3.11 -6.06 -3.42
CA THR A 57 -3.21 -6.38 -4.86
C THR A 57 -1.83 -6.41 -5.56
N GLU A 58 -1.73 -7.00 -6.76
CA GLU A 58 -0.47 -7.10 -7.53
C GLU A 58 0.20 -5.74 -7.79
N GLU A 59 -0.59 -4.66 -7.92
CA GLU A 59 -0.12 -3.27 -8.02
C GLU A 59 0.62 -2.84 -6.75
N GLU A 60 0.08 -3.15 -5.57
CA GLU A 60 0.72 -2.84 -4.28
C GLU A 60 1.99 -3.69 -4.04
N VAL A 61 2.07 -4.89 -4.64
CA VAL A 61 3.29 -5.71 -4.62
C VAL A 61 4.37 -5.11 -5.52
N ALA A 62 4.00 -4.63 -6.70
CA ALA A 62 4.92 -3.96 -7.62
C ALA A 62 5.41 -2.61 -7.07
N GLU A 63 4.53 -1.81 -6.46
CA GLU A 63 4.89 -0.57 -5.78
C GLU A 63 5.80 -0.83 -4.57
N ALA A 64 5.50 -1.85 -3.75
CA ALA A 64 6.38 -2.28 -2.66
C ALA A 64 7.76 -2.72 -3.18
N SER A 65 7.79 -3.39 -4.34
CA SER A 65 9.05 -3.77 -5.02
C SER A 65 9.84 -2.55 -5.49
N ILE A 66 9.18 -1.55 -6.10
CA ILE A 66 9.80 -0.30 -6.55
C ILE A 66 10.33 0.50 -5.36
N ILE A 67 9.55 0.64 -4.29
CA ILE A 67 9.99 1.32 -3.05
C ILE A 67 11.19 0.60 -2.43
N GLY A 68 11.20 -0.73 -2.48
CA GLY A 68 12.34 -1.55 -2.08
C GLY A 68 13.61 -1.20 -2.86
N VAL A 69 13.54 -1.23 -4.19
CA VAL A 69 14.66 -0.90 -5.09
C VAL A 69 15.14 0.54 -4.88
N LEU A 70 14.23 1.51 -4.76
CA LEU A 70 14.59 2.91 -4.50
C LEU A 70 15.29 3.09 -3.15
N THR A 71 14.92 2.31 -2.14
CA THR A 71 15.56 2.32 -0.82
C THR A 71 16.95 1.69 -0.86
N GLU A 72 17.15 0.63 -1.64
CA GLU A 72 18.48 0.07 -1.87
C GLU A 72 19.39 1.04 -2.62
N LEU A 73 18.85 1.75 -3.61
CA LEU A 73 19.57 2.77 -4.35
C LEU A 73 20.01 3.93 -3.44
N GLU A 74 19.14 4.44 -2.58
CA GLU A 74 19.49 5.45 -1.56
C GLU A 74 20.65 4.99 -0.67
N LYS A 75 20.61 3.75 -0.17
CA LYS A 75 21.69 3.19 0.65
C LYS A 75 23.01 3.16 -0.12
N SER A 76 22.98 2.76 -1.39
CA SER A 76 24.16 2.71 -2.25
C SER A 76 24.75 4.12 -2.48
N ILE A 77 23.89 5.11 -2.75
CA ILE A 77 24.33 6.50 -2.92
C ILE A 77 24.89 7.06 -1.60
N ALA A 78 24.25 6.78 -0.46
CA ALA A 78 24.74 7.21 0.85
C ALA A 78 26.14 6.64 1.16
N ASN A 79 26.36 5.35 0.85
CA ASN A 79 27.69 4.73 0.97
C ASN A 79 28.72 5.40 0.05
N THR A 80 28.31 5.74 -1.17
CA THR A 80 29.17 6.43 -2.15
C THR A 80 29.57 7.82 -1.65
N LEU A 81 28.61 8.60 -1.13
CA LEU A 81 28.88 9.89 -0.50
C LEU A 81 29.81 9.77 0.72
N ASN A 82 29.71 8.68 1.50
CA ASN A 82 30.61 8.44 2.62
C ASN A 82 32.07 8.18 2.17
N ASN A 83 32.26 7.56 1.00
CA ASN A 83 33.59 7.42 0.40
C ASN A 83 34.18 8.78 0.03
N TYR A 84 33.38 9.66 -0.60
CA TYR A 84 33.81 11.02 -0.89
C TYR A 84 34.09 11.83 0.39
N LEU A 85 33.26 11.70 1.43
CA LEU A 85 33.50 12.31 2.74
C LEU A 85 34.86 11.89 3.32
N THR A 86 35.24 10.62 3.14
CA THR A 86 36.54 10.11 3.57
C THR A 86 37.69 10.73 2.79
N LYS A 87 37.56 10.90 1.46
CA LYS A 87 38.55 11.61 0.63
C LYS A 87 38.71 13.07 1.05
N ILE A 88 37.60 13.77 1.30
CA ILE A 88 37.61 15.17 1.76
C ILE A 88 38.36 15.30 3.09
N LYS A 89 38.08 14.41 4.05
CA LYS A 89 38.78 14.40 5.35
C LYS A 89 40.29 14.18 5.23
N LYS A 90 40.73 13.44 4.22
CA LYS A 90 42.16 13.22 3.92
C LYS A 90 42.80 14.36 3.13
N GLY A 91 42.01 15.33 2.66
CA GLY A 91 42.49 16.39 1.77
C GLY A 91 42.82 15.91 0.35
N GLU A 92 42.33 14.73 -0.04
CA GLU A 92 42.58 14.09 -1.34
C GLU A 92 41.45 14.35 -2.36
N SER A 93 40.52 15.26 -2.05
CA SER A 93 39.37 15.55 -2.91
C SER A 93 39.73 16.47 -4.08
N SER A 94 39.21 16.12 -5.25
CA SER A 94 39.32 16.90 -6.49
C SER A 94 38.05 17.69 -6.81
N TYR A 95 38.11 18.57 -7.82
CA TYR A 95 36.94 19.25 -8.35
C TYR A 95 35.91 18.28 -8.95
N ASP A 96 36.39 17.20 -9.58
CA ASP A 96 35.52 16.17 -10.14
C ASP A 96 34.75 15.43 -9.03
N ASP A 97 35.41 15.15 -7.90
CA ASP A 97 34.73 14.58 -6.72
C ASP A 97 33.61 15.52 -6.21
N ALA A 98 33.84 16.84 -6.18
CA ALA A 98 32.81 17.80 -5.78
C ALA A 98 31.62 17.82 -6.74
N ARG A 99 31.88 17.70 -8.05
CA ARG A 99 30.83 17.62 -9.07
C ARG A 99 30.03 16.33 -8.94
N ASP A 100 30.69 15.20 -8.72
CA ASP A 100 30.03 13.91 -8.50
C ASP A 100 29.14 13.93 -7.26
N ILE A 101 29.61 14.53 -6.16
CA ILE A 101 28.80 14.69 -4.94
C ILE A 101 27.50 15.44 -5.25
N VAL A 102 27.56 16.53 -6.03
CA VAL A 102 26.36 17.28 -6.43
C VAL A 102 25.41 16.40 -7.24
N TYR A 103 25.92 15.59 -8.18
CA TYR A 103 25.10 14.65 -8.95
C TYR A 103 24.43 13.59 -8.07
N TRP A 104 25.16 13.04 -7.09
CA TRP A 104 24.62 12.05 -6.16
C TRP A 104 23.55 12.64 -5.24
N LEU A 105 23.71 13.90 -4.81
CA LEU A 105 22.70 14.61 -4.03
C LEU A 105 21.42 14.88 -4.83
N ASP A 106 21.53 15.31 -6.09
CA ASP A 106 20.38 15.47 -7.00
C ASP A 106 19.69 14.12 -7.26
N ALA A 107 20.45 13.03 -7.40
CA ALA A 107 19.89 11.69 -7.52
C ALA A 107 19.06 11.30 -6.29
N ILE A 108 19.55 11.57 -5.06
CA ILE A 108 18.78 11.32 -3.83
C ILE A 108 17.49 12.15 -3.82
N GLU A 109 17.56 13.43 -4.19
CA GLU A 109 16.38 14.30 -4.24
C GLU A 109 15.31 13.75 -5.21
N ARG A 110 15.74 13.26 -6.38
CA ARG A 110 14.83 12.63 -7.35
C ARG A 110 14.20 11.36 -6.80
N ILE A 111 14.96 10.52 -6.12
CA ILE A 111 14.42 9.31 -5.49
C ILE A 111 13.37 9.67 -4.45
N GLU A 112 13.64 10.67 -3.59
CA GLU A 112 12.69 11.12 -2.58
C GLU A 112 11.40 11.68 -3.22
N ARG A 113 11.52 12.43 -4.32
CA ARG A 113 10.37 12.93 -5.09
C ARG A 113 9.54 11.79 -5.68
N ILE A 114 10.18 10.75 -6.24
CA ILE A 114 9.49 9.56 -6.77
C ILE A 114 8.76 8.83 -5.64
N LYS A 115 9.41 8.58 -4.51
CA LYS A 115 8.77 7.97 -3.33
C LYS A 115 7.56 8.77 -2.85
N LYS A 116 7.68 10.11 -2.76
CA LYS A 116 6.57 10.99 -2.39
C LYS A 116 5.41 10.92 -3.40
N ALA A 117 5.70 10.81 -4.70
CA ALA A 117 4.67 10.66 -5.72
C ALA A 117 3.90 9.35 -5.56
N LEU A 118 4.62 8.23 -5.36
CA LEU A 118 4.04 6.91 -5.12
C LEU A 118 3.16 6.89 -3.86
N HIS A 119 3.61 7.50 -2.75
CA HIS A 119 2.80 7.62 -1.53
C HIS A 119 1.57 8.54 -1.67
N LYS A 120 1.57 9.47 -2.64
CA LYS A 120 0.42 10.37 -2.87
C LYS A 120 -0.70 9.66 -3.63
N GLU A 121 -0.37 8.66 -4.45
CA GLU A 121 -1.34 7.84 -5.19
C GLU A 121 -2.17 6.92 -4.27
N GLU A 122 -1.66 6.54 -3.09
CA GLU A 122 -2.44 5.84 -2.04
C GLU A 122 -3.62 6.69 -1.49
N SER A 123 -3.56 8.02 -1.63
CA SER A 123 -4.58 8.95 -1.10
C SER A 123 -5.59 9.45 -2.15
N VAL A 124 -5.39 9.11 -3.43
CA VAL A 124 -6.21 9.61 -4.56
C VAL A 124 -6.56 8.48 -5.53
N LYS A 125 -7.24 7.42 -5.06
CA LYS A 125 -8.13 6.66 -5.96
C LYS A 125 -9.58 7.01 -5.60
N PRO A 126 -10.22 7.97 -6.32
CA PRO A 126 -11.66 8.08 -6.30
C PRO A 126 -12.22 6.81 -6.95
N SER A 127 -13.09 6.14 -6.21
CA SER A 127 -14.01 5.12 -6.71
C SER A 127 -14.79 5.68 -7.91
N LYS A 128 -14.31 5.45 -9.13
CA LYS A 128 -15.03 5.78 -10.36
C LYS A 128 -15.97 4.64 -10.72
N GLU A 129 -17.23 4.88 -10.36
CA GLU A 129 -18.44 4.78 -11.18
C GLU A 129 -18.49 3.72 -12.29
N SER A 130 -19.47 2.84 -12.10
CA SER A 130 -20.02 1.90 -13.05
C SER A 130 -20.91 2.63 -14.06
N ASP A 131 -20.48 2.67 -15.32
CA ASP A 131 -21.37 3.01 -16.43
C ASP A 131 -22.01 1.74 -17.00
N VAL A 132 -23.28 1.57 -16.61
CA VAL A 132 -24.45 1.26 -17.44
C VAL A 132 -24.16 0.60 -18.80
N LYS A 133 -24.71 -0.61 -18.99
CA LYS A 133 -25.47 -0.91 -20.22
C LYS A 133 -26.57 -1.93 -19.98
N GLU A 134 -27.78 -1.41 -20.06
CA GLU A 134 -29.07 -2.08 -20.11
C GLU A 134 -29.18 -3.06 -21.29
N LYS A 135 -29.70 -4.26 -20.96
CA LYS A 135 -30.74 -5.04 -21.68
C LYS A 135 -30.44 -5.56 -23.11
N PRO A 136 -31.29 -6.46 -23.70
CA PRO A 136 -32.70 -6.80 -23.43
C PRO A 136 -32.95 -8.04 -22.55
#